data_AF-A0A5R9M972-F1
#
_entry.id   AF-A0A5R9M972-F1
#
_cell.length_a   1.000
_cell.length_b   1.000
_cell.length_c   1.000
_cell.angle_alpha   90.00
_cell.angle_beta   90.00
_cell.angle_gamma   90.00
#
_symmetry.space_group_name_H-M   'P 1'
#
loop_
_entity.id
_entity.type
_entity.pdbx_description
1 polymer ?
#
loop_
_entity_poly.entity_id
_entity_poly.type
_entity_poly.pdbx_seq_one_letter_code
_entity_poly.pdbx_strand_id
1 'polypeptide(L)'
;MKGSSCERGAERSPSCSENPETLIYARKWRIYSSAAGALLAFVITAPEATAASTTPAPAARQSSRSAALLADVDYQTWQHDVAAAAALLRPYIEQRTANASGQKLAVVLDIDNTSLETYFHDVWEFPTPATKPVLDAARYAKSRGAAIFFITARPGILHSLTEYNLKKTGYPVDGLYAQDLPDFFDKVSKYKTAKRTEIEARGYTIIANIGNNTSDLVGGHAEKTFKLPDYNGELS
;
A
#
# COMPACT_ATOMS: atom_id res chain seq x y z
N MET A 1 -34.31 28.50 -62.20
CA MET A 1 -33.98 29.11 -60.88
C MET A 1 -32.50 28.77 -60.64
N LYS A 2 -31.52 29.69 -60.52
CA LYS A 2 -31.40 30.93 -59.70
C LYS A 2 -31.73 30.65 -58.22
N GLY A 3 -30.84 30.81 -57.23
CA GLY A 3 -29.40 31.16 -57.17
C GLY A 3 -28.83 30.66 -55.82
N SER A 4 -27.66 31.04 -55.30
CA SER A 4 -26.57 31.93 -55.76
C SER A 4 -25.25 31.58 -55.01
N SER A 5 -24.10 32.06 -55.48
CA SER A 5 -22.77 31.81 -54.89
C SER A 5 -22.32 32.92 -53.92
N CYS A 6 -21.56 32.55 -52.87
CA CYS A 6 -20.37 33.21 -52.30
C CYS A 6 -19.91 32.41 -51.05
N GLU A 7 -18.65 32.41 -50.61
CA GLU A 7 -17.53 33.33 -50.92
C GLU A 7 -16.15 32.63 -50.91
N ARG A 8 -15.12 33.32 -51.42
CA ARG A 8 -13.67 33.04 -51.26
C ARG A 8 -13.07 34.33 -50.65
N GLY A 9 -12.01 34.38 -49.86
CA GLY A 9 -10.98 33.38 -49.54
C GLY A 9 -9.59 34.06 -49.62
N ALA A 10 -9.01 34.42 -48.47
CA ALA A 10 -7.74 35.14 -48.25
C ALA A 10 -7.48 35.21 -46.72
N GLU A 11 -6.28 35.37 -46.14
CA GLU A 11 -4.89 35.34 -46.64
C GLU A 11 -3.89 35.13 -45.46
N ARG A 12 -2.66 34.67 -45.78
CA ARG A 12 -1.35 34.91 -45.10
C ARG A 12 -1.16 34.64 -43.58
N SER A 13 -0.18 33.77 -43.27
CA SER A 13 0.69 33.87 -42.08
C SER A 13 1.72 35.01 -42.25
N PRO A 14 2.38 35.51 -41.18
CA PRO A 14 3.66 34.92 -40.77
C PRO A 14 3.95 34.89 -39.25
N SER A 15 5.18 34.51 -38.91
CA SER A 15 5.75 34.08 -37.61
C SER A 15 6.10 35.15 -36.55
N CYS A 16 6.06 34.72 -35.27
CA CYS A 16 7.09 34.90 -34.23
C CYS A 16 7.08 33.63 -33.33
N SER A 17 8.17 33.10 -32.75
CA SER A 17 9.17 33.68 -31.82
C SER A 17 8.55 33.99 -30.45
N GLU A 18 8.97 33.45 -29.29
CA GLU A 18 10.14 32.62 -28.88
C GLU A 18 9.75 31.46 -27.92
N ASN A 19 10.73 30.60 -27.59
CA ASN A 19 10.76 29.71 -26.42
C ASN A 19 12.07 30.05 -25.67
N PRO A 20 12.12 30.25 -24.33
CA PRO A 20 12.25 29.08 -23.43
C PRO A 20 11.77 29.22 -21.95
N GLU A 21 11.66 28.07 -21.28
CA GLU A 21 12.09 27.74 -19.90
C GLU A 21 11.57 28.45 -18.62
N THR A 22 11.59 27.67 -17.51
CA THR A 22 11.31 28.04 -16.11
C THR A 22 9.86 28.47 -15.77
N LEU A 23 9.30 28.26 -14.56
CA LEU A 23 9.88 28.23 -13.21
C LEU A 23 9.33 27.13 -12.28
N ILE A 24 10.20 26.69 -11.37
CA ILE A 24 9.90 25.83 -10.22
C ILE A 24 9.11 26.62 -9.16
N TYR A 25 8.07 26.02 -8.55
CA TYR A 25 7.36 26.63 -7.41
C TYR A 25 7.34 25.74 -6.16
N ALA A 26 8.42 25.81 -5.38
CA ALA A 26 8.47 25.23 -4.04
C ALA A 26 8.07 26.28 -2.98
N ARG A 27 7.08 25.98 -2.13
CA ARG A 27 6.74 26.80 -0.95
C ARG A 27 7.03 26.04 0.35
N LYS A 28 8.12 26.41 1.03
CA LYS A 28 8.35 26.11 2.45
C LYS A 28 8.14 27.38 3.28
N TRP A 29 7.51 27.26 4.45
CA TRP A 29 7.44 28.35 5.43
C TRP A 29 8.47 28.14 6.55
N ARG A 30 9.49 29.02 6.57
CA ARG A 30 9.73 30.06 7.60
C ARG A 30 8.91 29.92 8.92
N ILE A 31 9.39 30.21 10.13
CA ILE A 31 10.69 30.65 10.73
C ILE A 31 10.74 30.02 12.16
N TYR A 32 11.70 30.17 13.08
CA TYR A 32 12.85 31.08 13.29
C TYR A 32 14.16 30.24 13.36
N SER A 33 15.32 30.54 13.99
CA SER A 33 15.76 31.54 14.99
C SER A 33 17.24 31.93 14.79
N SER A 34 17.76 32.86 15.58
CA SER A 34 19.13 33.41 15.47
C SER A 34 19.94 33.34 16.78
N ALA A 35 21.25 33.10 16.65
CA ALA A 35 22.30 33.48 17.60
C ALA A 35 23.66 33.49 16.86
N ALA A 36 24.63 34.27 17.35
CA ALA A 36 25.97 34.38 16.78
C ALA A 36 27.04 34.31 17.88
N GLY A 37 28.30 34.05 17.49
CA GLY A 37 29.44 34.07 18.40
C GLY A 37 30.57 33.16 17.91
N ALA A 38 31.80 33.65 17.91
CA ALA A 38 32.98 32.89 17.51
C ALA A 38 34.14 33.17 18.47
N LEU A 39 35.03 32.18 18.58
CA LEU A 39 36.40 32.25 19.14
C LEU A 39 36.54 32.77 20.58
N LEU A 40 37.07 31.89 21.45
CA LEU A 40 38.38 32.10 22.08
C LEU A 40 38.85 30.81 22.77
N ALA A 41 40.15 30.56 22.75
CA ALA A 41 40.77 29.46 23.48
C ALA A 41 41.46 30.00 24.73
N PHE A 42 41.24 29.36 25.88
CA PHE A 42 41.98 29.61 27.11
C PHE A 42 42.40 28.28 27.72
N VAL A 43 43.70 28.16 28.02
CA VAL A 43 44.24 27.08 28.85
C VAL A 43 44.23 27.56 30.29
N ILE A 44 43.52 26.85 31.17
CA ILE A 44 43.51 27.09 32.62
C ILE A 44 43.75 25.77 33.33
N THR A 45 44.54 25.81 34.40
CA THR A 45 44.99 24.66 35.20
C THR A 45 43.85 23.97 35.94
N ALA A 46 43.92 22.64 36.04
CA ALA A 46 42.96 21.84 36.81
C ALA A 46 43.18 21.97 38.33
N PRO A 47 42.11 22.09 39.14
CA PRO A 47 42.11 21.80 40.56
C PRO A 47 41.84 20.30 40.82
N GLU A 48 42.10 19.86 42.05
CA GLU A 48 41.99 18.45 42.46
C GLU A 48 40.55 17.94 42.66
N ALA A 49 40.47 16.63 42.83
CA ALA A 49 39.27 15.81 42.94
C ALA A 49 38.20 16.31 43.93
N THR A 50 36.94 16.28 43.46
CA THR A 50 35.78 15.98 44.31
C THR A 50 35.02 14.82 43.70
N ALA A 51 34.85 13.71 44.44
CA ALA A 51 34.22 12.50 43.93
C ALA A 51 32.68 12.68 43.83
N ALA A 52 32.21 13.19 42.70
CA ALA A 52 30.78 13.27 42.40
C ALA A 52 30.22 11.89 42.03
N SER A 53 29.21 11.42 42.77
CA SER A 53 28.60 10.11 42.59
C SER A 53 28.00 9.94 41.19
N THR A 54 28.60 9.07 40.37
CA THR A 54 28.15 8.80 39.01
C THR A 54 26.85 7.99 39.00
N THR A 55 25.69 8.67 38.99
CA THR A 55 24.42 8.02 38.66
C THR A 55 24.45 7.58 37.20
N PRO A 56 24.41 6.27 36.87
CA PRO A 56 24.36 5.84 35.48
C PRO A 56 22.99 6.20 34.91
N ALA A 57 22.97 7.02 33.85
CA ALA A 57 21.78 7.18 33.04
C ALA A 57 21.36 5.81 32.49
N PRO A 58 20.04 5.48 32.43
CA PRO A 58 19.58 4.21 31.92
C PRO A 58 19.92 4.11 30.42
N ALA A 59 20.98 3.36 30.09
CA ALA A 59 21.42 3.15 28.72
C ALA A 59 20.27 2.56 27.88
N ALA A 60 20.09 3.10 26.67
CA ALA A 60 18.96 2.78 25.80
C ALA A 60 18.94 1.28 25.41
N ARG A 61 18.18 0.48 26.16
CA ARG A 61 18.11 -0.99 26.03
C ARG A 61 17.17 -1.42 24.89
N GLN A 62 17.26 -0.75 23.75
CA GLN A 62 16.40 -0.90 22.57
C GLN A 62 17.21 -0.92 21.27
N SER A 63 17.85 -2.06 20.97
CA SER A 63 18.39 -2.35 19.63
C SER A 63 18.58 -3.85 19.37
N SER A 64 18.81 -4.67 20.40
CA SER A 64 19.20 -6.09 20.27
C SER A 64 18.06 -7.12 20.27
N ARG A 65 16.79 -6.71 20.05
CA ARG A 65 15.67 -7.66 19.85
C ARG A 65 15.43 -8.01 18.38
N SER A 66 15.95 -7.22 17.43
CA SER A 66 15.55 -7.27 16.02
C SER A 66 16.32 -8.27 15.14
N ALA A 67 16.80 -9.38 15.71
CA ALA A 67 17.67 -10.34 14.99
C ALA A 67 17.57 -11.80 15.47
N ALA A 68 16.58 -12.15 16.31
CA ALA A 68 16.48 -13.48 16.95
C ALA A 68 15.02 -13.94 17.10
N LEU A 69 14.27 -13.94 16.00
CA LEU A 69 12.94 -14.53 15.82
C LEU A 69 12.67 -14.55 14.29
N LEU A 70 13.09 -15.63 13.63
CA LEU A 70 13.04 -15.85 12.17
C LEU A 70 12.78 -17.34 11.87
N ALA A 71 11.79 -17.90 12.56
CA ALA A 71 11.39 -19.33 12.52
C ALA A 71 10.10 -19.59 13.32
N ASP A 72 9.92 -18.89 14.46
CA ASP A 72 8.88 -19.16 15.46
C ASP A 72 7.77 -18.10 15.48
N VAL A 73 7.22 -17.73 14.32
CA VAL A 73 6.01 -16.87 14.26
C VAL A 73 4.79 -17.72 14.59
N ASP A 74 4.34 -17.66 15.85
CA ASP A 74 3.13 -18.37 16.27
C ASP A 74 1.84 -17.67 15.76
N TYR A 75 0.76 -18.46 15.65
CA TYR A 75 -0.53 -17.98 15.12
C TYR A 75 -1.18 -16.86 15.94
N GLN A 76 -0.97 -16.80 17.25
CA GLN A 76 -1.53 -15.73 18.10
C GLN A 76 -0.75 -14.43 17.91
N THR A 77 0.58 -14.49 17.80
CA THR A 77 1.43 -13.36 17.40
C THR A 77 1.03 -12.87 16.01
N TRP A 78 0.84 -13.76 15.04
CA TRP A 78 0.37 -13.41 13.69
C TRP A 78 -0.98 -12.69 13.70
N GLN A 79 -2.00 -13.26 14.37
CA GLN A 79 -3.33 -12.65 14.49
C GLN A 79 -3.27 -11.26 15.15
N HIS A 80 -2.44 -11.09 16.18
CA HIS A 80 -2.24 -9.81 16.86
C HIS A 80 -1.65 -8.75 15.89
N ASP A 81 -0.56 -9.09 15.21
CA ASP A 81 0.15 -8.13 14.35
C ASP A 81 -0.63 -7.79 13.08
N VAL A 82 -1.36 -8.77 12.52
CA VAL A 82 -2.33 -8.57 11.43
C VAL A 82 -3.47 -7.66 11.89
N ALA A 83 -4.04 -7.86 13.09
CA ALA A 83 -5.07 -6.98 13.62
C ALA A 83 -4.56 -5.55 13.83
N ALA A 84 -3.32 -5.38 14.30
CA ALA A 84 -2.68 -4.07 14.44
C ALA A 84 -2.46 -3.37 13.08
N ALA A 85 -1.96 -4.09 12.07
CA ALA A 85 -1.78 -3.56 10.72
C ALA A 85 -3.12 -3.22 10.03
N ALA A 86 -4.14 -4.07 10.24
CA ALA A 86 -5.49 -3.91 9.70
C ALA A 86 -6.33 -2.82 10.39
N ALA A 87 -5.95 -2.36 11.58
CA ALA A 87 -6.75 -1.43 12.40
C ALA A 87 -7.15 -0.14 11.67
N LEU A 88 -6.33 0.34 10.72
CA LEU A 88 -6.60 1.54 9.94
C LEU A 88 -7.40 1.30 8.65
N LEU A 89 -7.71 0.05 8.27
CA LEU A 89 -8.49 -0.26 7.07
C LEU A 89 -9.89 0.33 7.14
N ARG A 90 -10.67 -0.04 8.17
CA ARG A 90 -12.07 0.38 8.29
C ARG A 90 -12.22 1.90 8.44
N PRO A 91 -11.48 2.62 9.30
CA PRO A 91 -11.56 4.08 9.38
C PRO A 91 -11.22 4.78 8.06
N TYR A 92 -10.23 4.26 7.31
CA TYR A 92 -9.87 4.81 6.00
C TYR A 92 -10.97 4.56 4.95
N ILE A 93 -11.52 3.35 4.89
CA ILE A 93 -12.64 3.01 3.99
C ILE A 93 -13.87 3.87 4.33
N GLU A 94 -14.17 4.08 5.62
CA GLU A 94 -15.26 4.94 6.07
C GLU A 94 -15.07 6.39 5.60
N GLN A 95 -13.90 6.97 5.87
CA GLN A 95 -13.54 8.32 5.43
C GLN A 95 -13.61 8.47 3.89
N ARG A 96 -13.02 7.53 3.14
CA ARG A 96 -12.91 7.60 1.68
C ARG A 96 -14.22 7.30 0.95
N THR A 97 -15.10 6.51 1.56
CA THR A 97 -16.45 6.22 1.03
C THR A 97 -17.51 7.23 1.48
N ALA A 98 -17.18 8.21 2.34
CA ALA A 98 -18.14 9.20 2.81
C ALA A 98 -18.74 10.05 1.68
N ASN A 99 -17.92 10.46 0.70
CA ASN A 99 -18.29 11.33 -0.42
C ASN A 99 -18.08 10.66 -1.79
N ALA A 100 -18.40 9.36 -1.89
CA ALA A 100 -18.10 8.53 -3.06
C ALA A 100 -19.15 8.55 -4.18
N SER A 101 -20.14 9.45 -4.14
CA SER A 101 -21.25 9.46 -5.11
C SER A 101 -20.75 9.57 -6.55
N GLY A 102 -21.29 8.72 -7.44
CA GLY A 102 -20.90 8.62 -8.85
C GLY A 102 -19.55 7.92 -9.12
N GLN A 103 -18.76 7.59 -8.09
CA GLN A 103 -17.46 6.91 -8.27
C GLN A 103 -17.62 5.39 -8.17
N LYS A 104 -17.02 4.65 -9.10
CA LYS A 104 -16.88 3.19 -8.97
C LYS A 104 -15.66 2.89 -8.11
N LEU A 105 -15.83 2.72 -6.80
CA LEU A 105 -14.71 2.40 -5.92
C LEU A 105 -14.36 0.91 -5.96
N ALA A 106 -13.09 0.60 -5.73
CA ALA A 106 -12.58 -0.76 -5.62
C ALA A 106 -11.64 -0.93 -4.43
N VAL A 107 -11.65 -2.12 -3.83
CA VAL A 107 -10.61 -2.61 -2.93
C VAL A 107 -9.95 -3.83 -3.59
N VAL A 108 -8.63 -3.88 -3.54
CA VAL A 108 -7.82 -4.98 -4.05
C VAL A 108 -7.18 -5.71 -2.87
N LEU A 109 -7.21 -7.04 -2.95
CA LEU A 109 -6.72 -7.96 -1.93
C LEU A 109 -5.77 -8.99 -2.57
N ASP A 110 -4.64 -9.26 -1.92
CA ASP A 110 -4.00 -10.57 -2.06
C ASP A 110 -4.76 -11.64 -1.25
N ILE A 111 -4.42 -12.92 -1.43
CA ILE A 111 -5.07 -14.07 -0.81
C ILE A 111 -4.23 -14.68 0.28
N ASP A 112 -2.97 -15.02 0.00
CA ASP A 112 -2.19 -15.96 0.78
C ASP A 112 -1.53 -15.23 1.95
N ASN A 113 -1.87 -15.62 3.18
CA ASN A 113 -1.58 -14.87 4.42
C ASN A 113 -2.06 -13.40 4.41
N THR A 114 -2.97 -13.07 3.49
CA THR A 114 -3.61 -11.75 3.37
C THR A 114 -5.11 -11.85 3.61
N SER A 115 -5.83 -12.60 2.77
CA SER A 115 -7.28 -12.82 2.92
C SER A 115 -7.63 -14.16 3.55
N LEU A 116 -6.77 -15.17 3.36
CA LEU A 116 -6.89 -16.51 3.91
C LEU A 116 -5.64 -16.84 4.75
N GLU A 117 -5.83 -17.61 5.82
CA GLU A 117 -4.82 -17.84 6.88
C GLU A 117 -3.86 -18.99 6.52
N THR A 118 -3.34 -18.98 5.30
CA THR A 118 -2.83 -20.15 4.54
C THR A 118 -1.55 -20.81 5.04
N TYR A 119 -0.74 -20.13 5.85
CA TYR A 119 0.44 -20.71 6.51
C TYR A 119 0.08 -21.43 7.82
N PHE A 120 -1.01 -21.03 8.48
CA PHE A 120 -1.34 -21.46 9.84
C PHE A 120 -2.35 -22.61 9.90
N HIS A 121 -2.86 -23.04 8.74
CA HIS A 121 -3.85 -24.09 8.59
C HIS A 121 -3.36 -25.12 7.57
N ASP A 122 -3.49 -26.40 7.90
CA ASP A 122 -3.10 -27.50 7.02
C ASP A 122 -3.81 -27.42 5.66
N VAL A 123 -3.15 -27.88 4.59
CA VAL A 123 -3.73 -27.97 3.24
C VAL A 123 -4.98 -28.85 3.15
N TRP A 124 -5.26 -29.63 4.19
CA TRP A 124 -6.45 -30.47 4.36
C TRP A 124 -7.62 -29.74 5.06
N GLU A 125 -7.36 -28.63 5.77
CA GLU A 125 -8.39 -27.77 6.36
C GLU A 125 -8.97 -26.86 5.28
N PHE A 126 -9.85 -27.45 4.45
CA PHE A 126 -10.52 -26.76 3.36
C PHE A 126 -12.03 -26.62 3.64
N PRO A 127 -12.61 -25.39 3.61
CA PRO A 127 -11.99 -24.11 3.25
C PRO A 127 -11.03 -23.60 4.32
N THR A 128 -9.86 -23.10 3.90
CA THR A 128 -8.92 -22.39 4.77
C THR A 128 -9.62 -21.19 5.41
N PRO A 129 -9.46 -20.94 6.72
CA PRO A 129 -10.04 -19.78 7.40
C PRO A 129 -9.65 -18.43 6.76
N ALA A 130 -10.46 -17.41 7.05
CA ALA A 130 -10.30 -16.07 6.49
C ALA A 130 -9.79 -15.08 7.53
N THR A 131 -8.74 -14.36 7.15
CA THR A 131 -8.08 -13.29 7.90
C THR A 131 -9.11 -12.28 8.41
N LYS A 132 -9.58 -12.46 9.65
CA LYS A 132 -10.83 -11.83 10.10
C LYS A 132 -10.86 -10.30 9.99
N PRO A 133 -9.80 -9.54 10.35
CA PRO A 133 -9.78 -8.09 10.17
C PRO A 133 -9.92 -7.65 8.71
N VAL A 134 -9.36 -8.41 7.77
CA VAL A 134 -9.42 -8.13 6.32
C VAL A 134 -10.80 -8.48 5.76
N LEU A 135 -11.40 -9.59 6.21
CA LEU A 135 -12.77 -9.96 5.87
C LEU A 135 -13.80 -8.91 6.31
N ASP A 136 -13.69 -8.43 7.55
CA ASP A 136 -14.61 -7.41 8.06
C ASP A 136 -14.41 -6.06 7.35
N ALA A 137 -13.18 -5.71 6.97
CA ALA A 137 -12.89 -4.53 6.14
C ALA A 137 -13.45 -4.66 4.70
N ALA A 138 -13.28 -5.82 4.06
CA ALA A 138 -13.79 -6.09 2.71
C ALA A 138 -15.33 -6.08 2.66
N ARG A 139 -15.99 -6.67 3.66
CA ARG A 139 -17.45 -6.61 3.83
C ARG A 139 -17.94 -5.18 4.05
N TYR A 140 -17.22 -4.38 4.84
CA TYR A 140 -17.56 -2.98 5.05
C TYR A 140 -17.37 -2.14 3.78
N ALA A 141 -16.27 -2.32 3.04
CA ALA A 141 -16.09 -1.69 1.73
C ALA A 141 -17.21 -2.05 0.74
N LYS A 142 -17.64 -3.33 0.72
CA LYS A 142 -18.75 -3.80 -0.12
C LYS A 142 -20.09 -3.18 0.27
N SER A 143 -20.41 -3.05 1.56
CA SER A 143 -21.66 -2.40 2.00
C SER A 143 -21.65 -0.88 1.78
N ARG A 144 -20.47 -0.28 1.63
CA ARG A 144 -20.27 1.10 1.16
C ARG A 144 -20.22 1.24 -0.38
N GLY A 145 -20.50 0.17 -1.13
CA GLY A 145 -20.64 0.19 -2.59
C GLY A 145 -19.35 -0.05 -3.39
N ALA A 146 -18.22 -0.35 -2.75
CA ALA A 146 -16.99 -0.70 -3.48
C ALA A 146 -17.05 -2.13 -4.03
N ALA A 147 -16.39 -2.36 -5.17
CA ALA A 147 -16.12 -3.70 -5.68
C ALA A 147 -14.88 -4.30 -5.00
N ILE A 148 -14.89 -5.61 -4.73
CA ILE A 148 -13.82 -6.33 -4.05
C ILE A 148 -13.16 -7.29 -5.03
N PHE A 149 -11.90 -7.01 -5.38
CA PHE A 149 -11.11 -7.77 -6.34
C PHE A 149 -9.95 -8.48 -5.65
N PHE A 150 -9.66 -9.71 -6.08
CA PHE A 150 -8.54 -10.51 -5.60
C PHE A 150 -7.50 -10.69 -6.70
N ILE A 151 -6.22 -10.52 -6.38
CA ILE A 151 -5.11 -10.69 -7.32
C ILE A 151 -4.00 -11.51 -6.64
N THR A 152 -3.85 -12.78 -7.03
CA THR A 152 -2.96 -13.75 -6.37
C THR A 152 -1.91 -14.31 -7.33
N ALA A 153 -0.79 -14.78 -6.77
CA ALA A 153 0.22 -15.56 -7.49
C ALA A 153 -0.16 -17.04 -7.64
N ARG A 154 -1.26 -17.51 -7.03
CA ARG A 154 -1.78 -18.88 -7.19
C ARG A 154 -1.97 -19.21 -8.67
N PRO A 155 -1.63 -20.43 -9.11
CA PRO A 155 -1.77 -20.83 -10.50
C PRO A 155 -3.26 -20.92 -10.90
N GLY A 156 -3.60 -20.53 -12.14
CA GLY A 156 -4.97 -20.46 -12.66
C GLY A 156 -5.77 -21.78 -12.56
N ILE A 157 -5.10 -22.93 -12.51
CA ILE A 157 -5.73 -24.24 -12.27
C ILE A 157 -6.43 -24.34 -10.90
N LEU A 158 -6.04 -23.51 -9.92
CA LEU A 158 -6.65 -23.40 -8.59
C LEU A 158 -7.71 -22.29 -8.50
N HIS A 159 -8.08 -21.63 -9.60
CA HIS A 159 -9.00 -20.47 -9.60
C HIS A 159 -10.35 -20.81 -8.95
N SER A 160 -11.06 -21.82 -9.45
CA SER A 160 -12.39 -22.20 -8.93
C SER A 160 -12.35 -22.69 -7.48
N LEU A 161 -11.27 -23.37 -7.07
CA LEU A 161 -11.07 -23.82 -5.68
C LEU A 161 -10.86 -22.62 -4.74
N THR A 162 -10.03 -21.66 -5.18
CA THR A 162 -9.75 -20.42 -4.45
C THR A 162 -10.99 -19.54 -4.36
N GLU A 163 -11.75 -19.41 -5.45
CA GLU A 163 -13.00 -18.64 -5.47
C GLU A 163 -14.07 -19.28 -4.56
N TYR A 164 -14.18 -20.61 -4.55
CA TYR A 164 -15.03 -21.33 -3.59
C TYR A 164 -14.60 -21.03 -2.14
N ASN A 165 -13.30 -21.09 -1.83
CA ASN A 165 -12.81 -20.83 -0.48
C ASN A 165 -13.19 -19.41 -0.01
N LEU A 166 -12.94 -18.39 -0.84
CA LEU A 166 -13.27 -17.00 -0.53
C LEU A 166 -14.79 -16.81 -0.32
N LYS A 167 -15.62 -17.36 -1.21
CA LYS A 167 -17.09 -17.30 -1.08
C LYS A 167 -17.60 -18.08 0.13
N LYS A 168 -16.95 -19.19 0.51
CA LYS A 168 -17.36 -20.07 1.62
C LYS A 168 -16.99 -19.52 3.00
N THR A 169 -15.85 -18.86 3.15
CA THR A 169 -15.55 -18.03 4.35
C THR A 169 -16.32 -16.71 4.35
N GLY A 170 -16.88 -16.34 3.19
CA GLY A 170 -17.88 -15.30 3.03
C GLY A 170 -17.32 -13.92 2.72
N TYR A 171 -16.20 -13.88 1.99
CA TYR A 171 -15.79 -12.68 1.25
C TYR A 171 -16.79 -12.40 0.12
N PRO A 172 -17.18 -11.13 -0.10
CA PRO A 172 -17.69 -10.70 -1.39
C PRO A 172 -16.58 -10.79 -2.45
N VAL A 173 -16.90 -11.30 -3.64
CA VAL A 173 -15.95 -11.46 -4.76
C VAL A 173 -16.58 -10.85 -6.02
N ASP A 174 -16.03 -9.72 -6.49
CA ASP A 174 -16.41 -9.08 -7.77
C ASP A 174 -15.43 -9.42 -8.91
N GLY A 175 -14.31 -10.07 -8.58
CA GLY A 175 -13.41 -10.71 -9.55
C GLY A 175 -12.19 -11.32 -8.86
N LEU A 176 -11.67 -12.40 -9.44
CA LEU A 176 -10.48 -13.11 -8.99
C LEU A 176 -9.52 -13.27 -10.19
N TYR A 177 -8.31 -12.73 -10.03
CA TYR A 177 -7.22 -12.84 -10.99
C TYR A 177 -6.16 -13.78 -10.42
N ALA A 178 -6.00 -14.94 -11.06
CA ALA A 178 -4.98 -15.95 -10.75
C ALA A 178 -3.95 -16.02 -11.89
N GLN A 179 -2.73 -16.45 -11.59
CA GLN A 179 -1.58 -16.34 -12.50
C GLN A 179 -1.45 -17.56 -13.41
N ASP A 180 -1.09 -17.36 -14.68
CA ASP A 180 -0.74 -18.46 -15.57
C ASP A 180 0.68 -19.00 -15.28
N LEU A 181 0.86 -20.30 -15.47
CA LEU A 181 1.99 -21.10 -14.96
C LEU A 181 3.39 -20.66 -15.45
N PRO A 182 4.43 -20.90 -14.62
CA PRO A 182 4.75 -20.21 -13.38
C PRO A 182 5.83 -19.14 -13.62
N ASP A 183 5.89 -18.08 -12.82
CA ASP A 183 6.81 -16.97 -13.12
C ASP A 183 7.41 -16.27 -11.89
N PHE A 184 8.68 -15.86 -12.01
CA PHE A 184 9.51 -15.33 -10.91
C PHE A 184 8.97 -14.03 -10.27
N PHE A 185 9.41 -13.69 -9.04
CA PHE A 185 9.03 -12.49 -8.27
C PHE A 185 8.83 -11.21 -9.08
N ASP A 186 9.78 -10.92 -9.97
CA ASP A 186 9.79 -9.74 -10.83
C ASP A 186 8.59 -9.70 -11.79
N LYS A 187 8.17 -10.88 -12.27
CA LYS A 187 6.96 -11.10 -13.09
C LYS A 187 5.69 -11.17 -12.24
N VAL A 188 5.72 -11.71 -11.02
CA VAL A 188 4.58 -11.64 -10.07
C VAL A 188 4.20 -10.18 -9.79
N SER A 189 5.18 -9.34 -9.43
CA SER A 189 5.00 -7.90 -9.20
C SER A 189 4.41 -7.19 -10.43
N LYS A 190 4.96 -7.45 -11.62
CA LYS A 190 4.47 -6.88 -12.90
C LYS A 190 3.05 -7.36 -13.24
N TYR A 191 2.74 -8.64 -12.98
CA TYR A 191 1.41 -9.21 -13.14
C TYR A 191 0.40 -8.55 -12.19
N LYS A 192 0.68 -8.49 -10.88
CA LYS A 192 -0.22 -7.87 -9.90
C LYS A 192 -0.45 -6.38 -10.20
N THR A 193 0.60 -5.68 -10.63
CA THR A 193 0.51 -4.29 -11.11
C THR A 193 -0.43 -4.17 -12.32
N ALA A 194 -0.20 -4.96 -13.38
CA ALA A 194 -1.02 -4.94 -14.60
C ALA A 194 -2.50 -5.27 -14.32
N LYS A 195 -2.79 -6.20 -13.39
CA LYS A 195 -4.16 -6.51 -12.99
C LYS A 195 -4.86 -5.38 -12.21
N ARG A 196 -4.12 -4.53 -11.48
CA ARG A 196 -4.67 -3.27 -10.95
C ARG A 196 -4.92 -2.25 -12.06
N THR A 197 -4.04 -2.14 -13.05
CA THR A 197 -4.27 -1.30 -14.25
C THR A 197 -5.50 -1.76 -15.05
N GLU A 198 -5.76 -3.07 -15.17
CA GLU A 198 -6.98 -3.62 -15.79
C GLU A 198 -8.26 -3.27 -15.00
N ILE A 199 -8.19 -3.21 -13.67
CA ILE A 199 -9.30 -2.76 -12.82
C ILE A 199 -9.56 -1.26 -13.02
N GLU A 200 -8.52 -0.43 -13.05
CA GLU A 200 -8.64 1.01 -13.33
C GLU A 200 -9.18 1.28 -14.74
N ALA A 201 -8.72 0.52 -15.76
CA ALA A 201 -9.22 0.61 -17.13
C ALA A 201 -10.71 0.23 -17.27
N ARG A 202 -11.25 -0.58 -16.33
CA ARG A 202 -12.70 -0.83 -16.20
C ARG A 202 -13.44 0.34 -15.52
N GLY A 203 -12.78 1.48 -15.30
CA GLY A 203 -13.32 2.70 -14.73
C GLY A 203 -13.46 2.66 -13.20
N TYR A 204 -12.68 1.84 -12.50
CA TYR A 204 -12.67 1.81 -11.03
C TYR A 204 -11.56 2.68 -10.44
N THR A 205 -11.80 3.29 -9.28
CA THR A 205 -10.76 3.89 -8.43
C THR A 205 -10.42 2.92 -7.31
N ILE A 206 -9.19 2.38 -7.32
CA ILE A 206 -8.71 1.47 -6.26
C ILE A 206 -8.36 2.33 -5.04
N ILE A 207 -9.22 2.31 -4.02
CA ILE A 207 -9.00 3.11 -2.81
C ILE A 207 -8.01 2.43 -1.87
N ALA A 208 -8.07 1.10 -1.75
CA ALA A 208 -7.19 0.33 -0.89
C ALA A 208 -6.66 -0.89 -1.64
N ASN A 209 -5.36 -1.14 -1.52
CA ASN A 209 -4.68 -2.36 -1.95
C ASN A 209 -4.02 -2.98 -0.71
N ILE A 210 -4.44 -4.19 -0.33
CA ILE A 210 -4.00 -4.88 0.89
C ILE A 210 -3.26 -6.16 0.49
N GLY A 211 -2.08 -6.34 1.07
CA GLY A 211 -1.21 -7.48 0.82
C GLY A 211 -0.15 -7.63 1.91
N ASN A 212 0.29 -8.86 2.15
CA ASN A 212 1.38 -9.16 3.06
C ASN A 212 2.73 -9.08 2.36
N ASN A 213 2.85 -9.36 1.05
CA ASN A 213 4.11 -9.35 0.34
C ASN A 213 4.40 -7.98 -0.32
N THR A 214 5.68 -7.65 -0.52
CA THR A 214 6.07 -6.42 -1.23
C THR A 214 5.55 -6.38 -2.68
N SER A 215 5.49 -7.52 -3.37
CA SER A 215 5.01 -7.65 -4.75
C SER A 215 3.52 -7.32 -4.93
N ASP A 216 2.73 -7.32 -3.86
CA ASP A 216 1.32 -6.93 -3.88
C ASP A 216 1.16 -5.42 -4.03
N LEU A 217 2.08 -4.65 -3.45
CA LEU A 217 1.91 -3.23 -3.16
C LEU A 217 2.71 -2.31 -4.06
N VAL A 218 3.86 -2.76 -4.58
CA VAL A 218 4.68 -1.98 -5.52
C VAL A 218 4.00 -1.83 -6.89
N GLY A 219 4.42 -0.84 -7.66
CA GLY A 219 3.85 -0.52 -8.98
C GLY A 219 2.66 0.45 -8.95
N GLY A 220 2.17 0.85 -7.77
CA GLY A 220 1.08 1.83 -7.66
C GLY A 220 -0.29 1.28 -8.00
N HIS A 221 -1.13 2.06 -8.70
CA HIS A 221 -2.53 1.73 -9.01
C HIS A 221 -3.39 1.45 -7.76
N ALA A 222 -3.24 2.32 -6.75
CA ALA A 222 -4.08 2.40 -5.54
C ALA A 222 -3.88 3.77 -4.87
N GLU A 223 -4.93 4.36 -4.28
CA GLU A 223 -4.80 5.57 -3.46
C GLU A 223 -4.02 5.32 -2.17
N LYS A 224 -4.20 4.13 -1.58
CA LYS A 224 -3.50 3.71 -0.37
C LYS A 224 -3.17 2.22 -0.38
N THR A 225 -1.95 1.89 0.03
CA THR A 225 -1.52 0.51 0.29
C THR A 225 -1.57 0.22 1.79
N PHE A 226 -1.84 -1.04 2.15
CA PHE A 226 -1.75 -1.54 3.52
C PHE A 226 -0.92 -2.83 3.51
N LYS A 227 0.25 -2.77 4.13
CA LYS A 227 1.19 -3.88 4.29
C LYS A 227 0.83 -4.66 5.56
N LEU A 228 0.49 -5.94 5.40
CA LEU A 228 0.38 -6.88 6.51
C LEU A 228 1.77 -7.48 6.85
N PRO A 229 1.95 -8.11 8.03
CA PRO A 229 3.19 -8.79 8.39
C PRO A 229 3.52 -9.98 7.45
N ASP A 230 4.75 -10.02 6.96
CA ASP A 230 5.35 -11.15 6.22
C ASP A 230 6.62 -11.70 6.88
N TYR A 231 7.04 -11.12 8.01
CA TYR A 231 8.22 -11.52 8.80
C TYR A 231 9.46 -11.69 7.92
N ASN A 232 9.82 -10.62 7.20
CA ASN A 232 10.95 -10.56 6.25
C ASN A 232 10.81 -11.48 5.02
N GLY A 233 9.61 -12.03 4.79
CA GLY A 233 9.27 -12.87 3.65
C GLY A 233 8.92 -14.30 4.00
N GLU A 234 9.01 -14.71 5.27
CA GLU A 234 8.67 -16.06 5.77
C GLU A 234 7.23 -16.48 5.46
N LEU A 235 6.30 -15.53 5.31
CA LEU A 235 4.89 -15.79 4.99
C LEU A 235 4.48 -15.42 3.54
N SER A 236 5.44 -15.33 2.60
CA SER A 236 5.20 -14.89 1.20
C SER A 236 4.46 -15.89 0.31
#